data_AF-A0A933TYX1-F1
#
_entry.id   AF-A0A933TYX1-F1
#
_cell.length_a   1.000
_cell.length_b   1.000
_cell.length_c   1.000
_cell.angle_alpha   90.00
_cell.angle_beta   90.00
_cell.angle_gamma   90.00
#
_symmetry.space_group_name_H-M   'P 1'
#
loop_
_entity.id
_entity.type
_entity.pdbx_description
1 polymer ?
#
loop_
_entity_poly.entity_id
_entity_poly.type
_entity_poly.pdbx_seq_one_letter_code
_entity_poly.pdbx_strand_id
1 'polypeptide(L)' 'MTIINNKNLQEAAKLVKKLIILADKGETESKDDGCRILYCVMRDCAYKIQAQVKREDEEHRKRGVRSDNFSGF' A
#
# COMPACT_ATOMS: atom_id res chain seq x y z
N MET A 1 28.12 -2.71 -1.38
CA MET A 1 26.72 -2.22 -1.38
C MET A 1 25.85 -3.39 -1.75
N THR A 2 25.11 -3.95 -0.78
CA THR A 2 24.34 -5.19 -0.96
C THR A 2 22.96 -4.83 -1.48
N ILE A 3 22.68 -5.15 -2.75
CA ILE A 3 21.35 -4.96 -3.33
C ILE A 3 20.46 -6.10 -2.85
N ILE A 4 19.60 -5.83 -1.86
CA ILE A 4 18.49 -6.72 -1.52
C ILE A 4 17.27 -6.22 -2.30
N ASN A 5 16.95 -6.93 -3.39
CA ASN A 5 15.75 -6.67 -4.16
C ASN A 5 14.51 -7.10 -3.34
N ASN A 6 13.94 -6.18 -2.57
CA ASN A 6 12.78 -6.46 -1.73
C ASN A 6 11.49 -6.51 -2.57
N LYS A 7 11.36 -7.56 -3.38
CA LYS A 7 10.18 -7.84 -4.22
C LYS A 7 8.90 -7.85 -3.38
N ASN A 8 8.97 -8.32 -2.14
CA ASN A 8 7.82 -8.38 -1.24
C ASN A 8 7.31 -6.99 -0.86
N LEU A 9 8.20 -6.03 -0.61
CA LEU A 9 7.82 -4.65 -0.32
C LEU A 9 7.18 -3.97 -1.54
N GLN A 10 7.68 -4.27 -2.74
CA GLN A 10 7.07 -3.79 -3.99
C GLN A 10 5.68 -4.41 -4.23
N GLU A 11 5.52 -5.71 -4.00
CA GLU A 11 4.21 -6.37 -4.10
C GLU A 11 3.22 -5.83 -3.06
N ALA A 12 3.67 -5.58 -1.83
CA ALA A 12 2.85 -4.92 -0.81
C ALA A 12 2.38 -3.52 -1.28
N ALA A 13 3.28 -2.73 -1.87
CA ALA A 13 2.93 -1.41 -2.43
C ALA A 13 1.90 -1.50 -3.57
N LYS A 14 2.05 -2.50 -4.46
CA LYS A 14 1.06 -2.75 -5.53
C LYS A 14 -0.29 -3.15 -4.97
N LEU A 15 -0.34 -4.00 -3.93
CA LEU A 15 -1.58 -4.41 -3.28
C LEU A 15 -2.28 -3.23 -2.62
N VAL A 16 -1.54 -2.33 -1.96
CA VAL A 16 -2.10 -1.08 -1.41
C VAL A 16 -2.78 -0.25 -2.50
N LYS A 17 -2.13 -0.06 -3.66
CA LYS A 17 -2.74 0.68 -4.79
C LYS A 17 -4.05 0.03 -5.24
N LYS A 18 -4.07 -1.30 -5.37
CA LYS A 18 -5.28 -2.05 -5.73
C LYS A 18 -6.37 -1.91 -4.67
N LEU A 19 -6.02 -1.92 -3.39
CA LEU A 19 -6.97 -1.73 -2.29
C LEU A 19 -7.62 -0.34 -2.33
N ILE A 20 -6.83 0.71 -2.53
CA ILE A 20 -7.35 2.10 -2.61
C ILE A 20 -8.33 2.21 -3.78
N ILE A 21 -7.93 1.77 -4.98
CA ILE A 21 -8.79 1.81 -6.17
C ILE A 21 -10.10 1.05 -5.96
N LEU A 22 -10.02 -0.15 -5.36
CA LEU A 22 -11.21 -0.96 -5.09
C LEU A 22 -12.11 -0.30 -4.04
N ALA A 23 -11.53 0.36 -3.03
CA ALA A 23 -12.30 1.04 -1.98
C ALA A 23 -13.04 2.25 -2.53
N ASP A 24 -12.37 3.08 -3.33
CA ASP A 24 -12.99 4.27 -3.93
C ASP A 24 -14.09 3.89 -4.92
N LYS A 25 -13.85 2.86 -5.74
CA LYS A 25 -14.88 2.31 -6.64
C LYS A 25 -16.08 1.79 -5.84
N GLY A 26 -15.80 0.99 -4.82
CA GLY A 26 -16.81 0.38 -3.97
C GLY A 26 -17.68 1.39 -3.24
N GLU A 27 -17.08 2.43 -2.65
CA GLU A 27 -17.80 3.53 -1.99
C GLU A 27 -18.71 4.27 -2.97
N THR A 28 -18.24 4.52 -4.19
CA THR A 28 -19.00 5.20 -5.26
C THR A 28 -20.19 4.36 -5.76
N GLU A 29 -20.02 3.05 -5.87
CA GLU A 29 -21.05 2.12 -6.38
C GLU A 29 -22.01 1.64 -5.28
N SER A 30 -21.71 1.89 -4.00
CA SER A 30 -22.45 1.37 -2.86
C SER A 30 -23.85 1.97 -2.75
N LYS A 31 -24.86 1.10 -2.62
CA LYS A 31 -26.28 1.47 -2.47
C LYS A 31 -26.79 1.34 -1.03
N ASP A 32 -26.04 0.69 -0.16
CA ASP A 32 -26.34 0.51 1.25
C ASP A 32 -25.16 0.94 2.14
N ASP A 33 -25.48 1.18 3.41
CA ASP A 33 -24.51 1.65 4.41
C ASP A 33 -23.53 0.56 4.85
N GLY A 34 -23.92 -0.72 4.79
CA GLY A 34 -23.04 -1.84 5.15
C GLY A 34 -21.86 -1.97 4.18
N CYS A 35 -22.14 -1.92 2.88
CA CYS A 35 -21.10 -1.91 1.85
C CYS A 35 -20.22 -0.65 1.94
N ARG A 36 -20.78 0.53 2.27
CA ARG A 36 -19.96 1.74 2.51
C ARG A 36 -19.00 1.57 3.67
N ILE A 37 -19.45 0.99 4.78
CA ILE A 37 -18.59 0.71 5.94
C ILE A 37 -17.45 -0.22 5.55
N LEU A 38 -17.73 -1.29 4.79
CA LEU A 38 -16.70 -2.21 4.30
C LEU A 38 -15.62 -1.48 3.49
N TYR A 39 -16.01 -0.63 2.55
CA TYR A 39 -15.05 0.11 1.72
C TYR A 39 -14.29 1.19 2.51
N CYS A 40 -14.92 1.82 3.50
CA CYS A 40 -14.23 2.69 4.46
C CYS A 40 -13.15 1.94 5.24
N VAL A 41 -13.46 0.75 5.77
CA VAL A 41 -12.50 -0.11 6.48
C VAL A 41 -11.36 -0.52 5.56
N MET A 42 -11.68 -0.91 4.33
CA MET A 42 -10.66 -1.30 3.35
C MET A 42 -9.72 -0.15 3.01
N ARG A 43 -10.24 1.07 2.86
CA ARG A 43 -9.44 2.28 2.63
C ARG A 43 -8.52 2.60 3.80
N ASP A 44 -9.01 2.53 5.03
CA ASP A 44 -8.21 2.73 6.24
C ASP A 44 -7.06 1.70 6.35
N CYS A 45 -7.36 0.42 6.11
CA CYS A 45 -6.35 -0.63 6.03
C CYS A 45 -5.30 -0.34 4.96
N ALA A 46 -5.72 0.12 3.78
CA ALA A 46 -4.80 0.47 2.69
C ALA A 46 -3.81 1.56 3.10
N TYR A 47 -4.28 2.64 3.74
CA TYR A 47 -3.42 3.72 4.22
C TYR A 47 -2.49 3.28 5.36
N LYS A 48 -2.96 2.43 6.29
CA LYS A 48 -2.12 1.85 7.34
C LYS A 48 -0.99 1.01 6.76
N ILE A 49 -1.27 0.16 5.77
CA ILE A 49 -0.25 -0.63 5.08
C ILE A 49 0.68 0.29 4.28
N GLN A 50 0.15 1.31 3.59
CA GLN A 50 0.96 2.30 2.87
C GLN A 50 2.00 2.95 3.78
N ALA A 51 1.60 3.35 4.99
CA ALA A 51 2.50 3.93 5.98
C ALA A 51 3.58 2.92 6.42
N GLN A 52 3.23 1.63 6.62
CA GLN A 52 4.23 0.60 6.93
C GLN A 52 5.26 0.45 5.81
N VAL A 53 4.79 0.37 4.56
CA VAL A 53 5.66 0.20 3.39
C VAL A 53 6.64 1.37 3.27
N LYS A 54 6.17 2.61 3.49
CA LYS A 54 7.02 3.81 3.48
C LYS A 54 8.09 3.77 4.57
N ARG A 55 7.71 3.40 5.80
CA ARG A 55 8.65 3.28 6.93
C ARG A 55 9.72 2.23 6.67
N GLU A 56 9.32 1.08 6.14
CA GLU A 56 10.25 -0.01 5.84
C GLU A 56 11.21 0.38 4.69
N ASP A 57 10.74 1.10 3.67
CA ASP A 57 11.61 1.64 2.61
C ASP A 57 12.60 2.69 3.15
N GLU A 58 12.19 3.55 4.08
CA GLU A 58 13.08 4.48 4.78
C GLU A 58 14.17 3.76 5.58
N GLU A 59 13.81 2.73 6.35
CA GLU A 59 14.78 1.94 7.11
C GLU A 59 15.76 1.18 6.22
N HIS A 60 15.29 0.62 5.10
CA HIS A 60 16.17 0.05 4.09
C HIS A 60 17.16 1.07 3.51
N ARG A 61 16.67 2.27 3.16
CA ARG A 61 17.52 3.37 2.67
C ARG A 61 18.58 3.79 3.70
N LYS A 62 18.22 3.91 4.98
CA LYS A 62 19.18 4.21 6.06
C LYS A 62 20.27 3.14 6.20
N ARG A 63 19.93 1.87 5.96
CA ARG A 63 20.85 0.73 6.00
C ARG A 63 21.67 0.54 4.72
N GLY A 64 21.50 1.41 3.72
CA GLY A 64 22.18 1.30 2.43
C GLY A 64 21.68 0.16 1.55
N VAL A 65 20.48 -0.36 1.84
CA VAL A 65 19.80 -1.40 1.07
C VAL A 65 18.74 -0.71 0.22
N ARG A 66 18.92 -0.65 -1.10
CA ARG A 66 17.93 -0.02 -2.00
C ARG A 66 17.13 -1.08 -2.72
N SER A 67 15.82 -0.85 -2.84
CA SER A 67 15.02 -1.50 -3.87
C SER A 67 15.14 -0.70 -5.17
N ASP A 68 15.88 -1.23 -6.14
CA ASP A 68 15.85 -0.67 -7.50
C ASP A 68 14.40 -0.76 -8.00
N ASN A 69 13.81 0.39 -8.32
CA ASN A 69 12.44 0.59 -8.83
C ASN A 69 11.27 0.78 -7.83
N PHE A 70 11.48 1.27 -6.61
CA PHE A 70 10.35 1.85 -5.84
C PHE A 70 9.94 3.19 -6.46
N SER A 71 9.12 3.16 -7.52
CA SER A 71 8.32 4.33 -7.87
C SER A 71 7.29 4.49 -6.76
N GLY A 72 7.36 5.60 -6.04
CA GLY A 72 6.44 5.90 -4.94
C GLY A 72 4.97 5.74 -5.34
N PHE A 73 4.13 5.74 -4.31
CA PHE A 73 2.68 5.58 -4.45
C PHE A 73 2.09 6.55 -5.47
#